data_AF-A0A7H8NMY8-F1
#
_entry.id   AF-A0A7H8NMY8-F1
#
_cell.length_a   1.000
_cell.length_b   1.000
_cell.length_c   1.000
_cell.angle_alpha   90.00
_cell.angle_beta   90.00
_cell.angle_gamma   90.00
#
_symmetry.space_group_name_H-M   'P 1'
#
loop_
_entity.id
_entity.type
_entity.pdbx_description
1 polymer ?
#
loop_
_entity_poly.entity_id
_entity_poly.type
_entity_poly.pdbx_seq_one_letter_code
_entity_poly.pdbx_strand_id
1 'polypeptide(L)'
;MNINKGKIVLGWALASLLVSFTDAAMAQSSPAQGNLTISQQRQLESMIKDLVRDVIRENDLQVGSAENPQLKVTYDQIKHDVIIDFGRSAVPKRHTLTFDEHLQLIFQTVNDTVAPSVQVSGIKFLFGGVDIYTYFPEDRGPVENPGRKSKGVSPASAGNPVMLISAGHGYVLVNATNPATSYWAYQRPTVGNQIEDLQTIVLAAAVESSVAARSGSVSRYLARSTSNDAYTAACSGSPIVCPPFKNMAGRYYLESILPGNPEIWNNYSAQNLHSPKDHESDDIRSRGLYANHLQADQMITIHTNAASIDGAPQTTASGTRIYFNGAKTGADELATNVTCAMKEIINASAQYPSWVVTKQASTTGYGENNFANLPAIVIEVGFKDNVTDAAAMADPVFQGLMAKGVEKGARLSRGSEICKPFKLLSAANASGPHGTKPAVKISYEGFPQYPIKVHAHVASCPSGTCNDADFTINSPENGNTFSWKFGCNSSASRPSITYGVETTAVDADGVRVAAIASTVTCQKVTSM
;
A
#
# COMPACT_ATOMS: atom_id res chain seq x y z
N MET A 1 9.90 2.42 -26.42
CA MET A 1 10.35 1.41 -27.40
C MET A 1 10.28 0.03 -26.73
N ASN A 2 9.66 -0.95 -27.39
CA ASN A 2 9.65 -2.42 -27.17
C ASN A 2 9.47 -3.14 -25.80
N ILE A 3 9.27 -2.48 -24.66
CA ILE A 3 8.96 -3.21 -23.38
C ILE A 3 7.70 -4.10 -23.51
N ASN A 4 6.76 -3.75 -24.40
CA ASN A 4 5.49 -4.48 -24.57
C ASN A 4 5.63 -5.85 -25.27
N LYS A 5 6.63 -6.09 -26.13
CA LYS A 5 6.71 -7.39 -26.83
C LYS A 5 7.33 -8.49 -25.95
N GLY A 6 8.34 -8.14 -25.14
CA GLY A 6 8.96 -9.07 -24.19
C GLY A 6 8.02 -9.49 -23.06
N LYS A 7 7.30 -8.52 -22.45
CA LYS A 7 6.31 -8.78 -21.39
C LYS A 7 5.14 -9.66 -21.87
N ILE A 8 4.67 -9.44 -23.09
CA ILE A 8 3.59 -10.26 -23.67
C ILE A 8 4.11 -11.69 -23.88
N VAL A 9 5.21 -11.90 -24.61
CA VAL A 9 5.73 -13.25 -24.90
C VAL A 9 6.09 -14.03 -23.63
N LEU A 10 6.68 -13.38 -22.62
CA LEU A 10 7.01 -14.02 -21.36
C LEU A 10 5.77 -14.29 -20.49
N GLY A 11 4.79 -13.39 -20.49
CA GLY A 11 3.49 -13.61 -19.83
C GLY A 11 2.73 -14.79 -20.45
N TRP A 12 2.77 -14.96 -21.77
CA TRP A 12 2.24 -16.15 -22.45
C TRP A 12 3.05 -17.41 -22.14
N ALA A 13 4.38 -17.33 -22.04
CA ALA A 13 5.24 -18.46 -21.68
C ALA A 13 5.05 -18.91 -20.21
N LEU A 14 4.91 -17.96 -19.28
CA LEU A 14 4.60 -18.18 -17.86
C LEU A 14 3.18 -18.73 -17.67
N ALA A 15 2.19 -18.20 -18.41
CA ALA A 15 0.84 -18.76 -18.43
C ALA A 15 0.83 -20.18 -19.00
N SER A 16 1.62 -20.46 -20.05
CA SER A 16 1.75 -21.80 -20.65
C SER A 16 2.44 -22.79 -19.69
N LEU A 17 3.38 -22.32 -18.86
CA LEU A 17 3.98 -23.10 -17.78
C LEU A 17 2.92 -23.61 -16.78
N LEU A 18 1.83 -22.84 -16.61
CA LEU A 18 0.73 -23.08 -15.67
C LEU A 18 -0.49 -23.79 -16.29
N VAL A 19 -0.69 -23.73 -17.61
CA VAL A 19 -1.77 -24.49 -18.29
C VAL A 19 -1.52 -26.00 -18.26
N SER A 20 -0.30 -26.44 -17.95
CA SER A 20 0.00 -27.85 -17.67
C SER A 20 -0.61 -28.37 -16.35
N PHE A 21 -1.34 -27.54 -15.59
CA PHE A 21 -1.95 -27.86 -14.30
C PHE A 21 -3.47 -28.10 -14.34
N THR A 22 -4.12 -28.14 -15.50
CA THR A 22 -5.58 -28.35 -15.58
C THR A 22 -5.94 -29.67 -16.25
N ASP A 23 -5.89 -30.75 -15.47
CA ASP A 23 -6.85 -31.85 -15.60
C ASP A 23 -7.46 -32.10 -14.21
N ALA A 24 -8.37 -31.21 -13.79
CA ALA A 24 -9.49 -31.52 -12.90
C ALA A 24 -10.39 -30.28 -12.68
N ALA A 25 -11.69 -30.55 -12.66
CA ALA A 25 -12.83 -29.63 -12.68
C ALA A 25 -12.86 -28.46 -11.67
N MET A 26 -13.41 -27.35 -12.18
CA MET A 26 -14.26 -26.32 -11.54
C MET A 26 -14.49 -26.43 -10.01
N ALA A 27 -13.85 -25.54 -9.24
CA ALA A 27 -14.41 -24.92 -8.03
C ALA A 27 -13.64 -23.63 -7.70
N GLN A 28 -14.36 -22.54 -7.43
CA GLN A 28 -13.83 -21.27 -6.93
C GLN A 28 -13.27 -21.44 -5.51
N SER A 29 -12.00 -21.74 -5.43
CA SER A 29 -11.09 -21.43 -4.33
C SER A 29 -9.72 -21.27 -4.96
N SER A 30 -8.96 -20.24 -4.60
CA SER A 30 -7.59 -20.02 -5.12
C SER A 30 -6.86 -21.36 -5.20
N PRO A 31 -6.39 -21.79 -6.39
CA PRO A 31 -5.70 -23.06 -6.47
C PRO A 31 -4.45 -22.93 -5.59
N ALA A 32 -4.32 -23.80 -4.60
CA ALA A 32 -3.06 -23.99 -3.91
C ALA A 32 -2.04 -24.36 -5.00
N GLN A 33 -1.18 -23.41 -5.37
CA GLN A 33 -0.13 -23.63 -6.34
C GLN A 33 0.78 -24.71 -5.74
N GLY A 34 0.69 -25.93 -6.26
CA GLY A 34 1.58 -27.02 -5.87
C GLY A 34 3.03 -26.64 -6.13
N ASN A 35 3.96 -27.23 -5.37
CA ASN A 35 5.39 -27.02 -5.57
C ASN A 35 5.78 -27.30 -7.03
N LEU A 36 6.61 -26.44 -7.61
CA LEU A 36 7.08 -26.61 -8.98
C LEU A 36 8.01 -27.83 -9.04
N THR A 37 7.93 -28.60 -10.12
CA THR A 37 8.94 -29.61 -10.41
C THR A 37 10.31 -28.96 -10.63
N ILE A 38 11.40 -29.73 -10.48
CA ILE A 38 12.76 -29.24 -10.73
C ILE A 38 12.89 -28.64 -12.15
N SER A 39 12.23 -29.24 -13.15
CA SER A 39 12.22 -28.74 -14.52
C SER A 39 11.52 -27.38 -14.64
N GLN A 40 10.33 -27.26 -14.05
CA GLN A 40 9.56 -26.01 -14.05
C GLN A 40 10.29 -24.89 -13.30
N GLN A 41 10.92 -25.21 -12.16
CA GLN A 41 11.72 -24.24 -11.41
C GLN A 41 12.90 -23.74 -12.25
N ARG A 42 13.66 -24.64 -12.89
CA ARG A 42 14.77 -24.23 -13.77
C ARG A 42 14.31 -23.37 -14.93
N GLN A 43 13.14 -23.69 -15.50
CA GLN A 43 12.55 -22.89 -16.57
C GLN A 43 12.15 -21.50 -16.07
N LEU A 44 11.51 -21.40 -14.90
CA LEU A 44 11.19 -20.14 -14.25
C LEU A 44 12.46 -19.29 -13.99
N GLU A 45 13.48 -19.89 -13.39
CA GLU A 45 14.77 -19.22 -13.12
C GLU A 45 15.42 -18.71 -14.41
N SER A 46 15.36 -19.48 -15.51
CA SER A 46 15.84 -19.04 -16.82
C SER A 46 15.04 -17.87 -17.37
N MET A 47 13.70 -17.93 -17.29
CA MET A 47 12.83 -16.85 -17.76
C MET A 47 13.07 -15.54 -17.01
N ILE A 48 13.22 -15.61 -15.68
CA ILE A 48 13.53 -14.44 -14.84
C ILE A 48 14.92 -13.89 -15.20
N LYS A 49 15.91 -14.77 -15.42
CA LYS A 49 17.26 -14.36 -15.82
C LYS A 49 17.25 -13.58 -17.14
N ASP A 50 16.48 -14.04 -18.12
CA ASP A 50 16.37 -13.36 -19.41
C ASP A 50 15.58 -12.05 -19.28
N LEU A 51 14.51 -12.02 -18.48
CA LEU A 51 13.78 -10.80 -18.16
C LEU A 51 14.69 -9.71 -17.54
N VAL A 52 15.52 -10.07 -16.56
CA VAL A 52 16.44 -9.12 -15.93
C VAL A 52 17.45 -8.56 -16.94
N ARG A 53 17.98 -9.41 -17.83
CA ARG A 53 18.89 -8.96 -18.90
C ARG A 53 18.22 -8.03 -19.88
N ASP A 54 16.98 -8.33 -20.26
CA ASP A 54 16.20 -7.50 -21.16
C ASP A 54 15.93 -6.13 -20.54
N VAL A 55 15.53 -6.08 -19.26
CA VAL A 55 15.33 -4.81 -18.55
C VAL A 55 16.61 -3.98 -18.50
N ILE A 56 17.76 -4.59 -18.18
CA ILE A 56 19.05 -3.90 -18.17
C ILE A 56 19.36 -3.31 -19.55
N ARG A 57 19.25 -4.13 -20.60
CA ARG A 57 19.58 -3.74 -21.98
C ARG A 57 18.62 -2.67 -22.53
N GLU A 58 17.32 -2.82 -22.30
CA GLU A 58 16.29 -1.95 -22.88
C GLU A 58 16.26 -0.56 -22.25
N ASN A 59 16.73 -0.44 -21.00
CA ASN A 59 16.74 0.83 -20.26
C ASN A 59 18.17 1.36 -20.04
N ASP A 60 19.18 0.75 -20.67
CA ASP A 60 20.60 1.11 -20.53
C ASP A 60 21.04 1.21 -19.06
N LEU A 61 20.60 0.25 -18.23
CA LEU A 61 20.84 0.29 -16.79
C LEU A 61 22.29 -0.06 -16.47
N GLN A 62 22.91 0.79 -15.67
CA GLN A 62 24.24 0.54 -15.13
C GLN A 62 24.13 -0.22 -13.80
N VAL A 63 24.31 -1.53 -13.85
CA VAL A 63 24.38 -2.40 -12.65
C VAL A 63 25.84 -2.69 -12.35
N GLY A 64 26.49 -1.73 -11.70
CA GLY A 64 27.92 -1.79 -11.37
C GLY A 64 28.83 -1.35 -12.51
N SER A 65 30.08 -1.83 -12.49
CA SER A 65 31.10 -1.45 -13.47
C SER A 65 31.17 -2.33 -14.73
N ALA A 66 30.42 -3.42 -14.78
CA ALA A 66 30.47 -4.38 -15.88
C ALA A 66 29.34 -4.12 -16.88
N GLU A 67 29.67 -4.06 -18.18
CA GLU A 67 28.68 -3.92 -19.26
C GLU A 67 27.73 -5.13 -19.35
N ASN A 68 28.19 -6.32 -18.94
CA ASN A 68 27.40 -7.56 -18.91
C ASN A 68 27.72 -8.36 -17.64
N PRO A 69 27.07 -8.03 -16.51
CA PRO A 69 27.35 -8.71 -15.25
C PRO A 69 26.94 -10.18 -15.29
N GLN A 70 27.71 -11.04 -14.60
CA GLN A 70 27.37 -12.45 -14.48
C GLN A 70 26.09 -12.60 -13.65
N LEU A 71 25.02 -13.12 -14.26
CA LEU A 71 23.73 -13.22 -13.62
C LEU A 71 23.37 -14.66 -13.27
N LYS A 72 23.06 -14.91 -12.00
CA LYS A 72 22.42 -16.14 -11.51
C LYS A 72 21.08 -15.78 -10.87
N VAL A 73 20.06 -16.57 -11.20
CA VAL A 73 18.74 -16.47 -10.57
C VAL A 73 18.44 -17.78 -9.85
N THR A 74 17.80 -17.69 -8.69
CA THR A 74 17.32 -18.84 -7.93
C THR A 74 15.94 -18.53 -7.36
N TYR A 75 15.00 -19.45 -7.51
CA TYR A 75 13.69 -19.37 -6.87
C TYR A 75 13.63 -20.35 -5.71
N ASP A 76 13.68 -19.84 -4.48
CA ASP A 76 13.53 -20.64 -3.27
C ASP A 76 12.04 -20.93 -3.08
N GLN A 77 11.59 -22.13 -3.45
CA GLN A 77 10.17 -22.52 -3.34
C GLN A 77 9.65 -22.59 -1.90
N ILE A 78 10.53 -22.74 -0.91
CA ILE A 78 10.13 -22.85 0.50
C ILE A 78 9.87 -21.46 1.06
N LYS A 79 10.74 -20.50 0.75
CA LYS A 79 10.59 -19.11 1.19
C LYS A 79 9.76 -18.26 0.25
N HIS A 80 9.52 -18.75 -0.97
CA HIS A 80 8.98 -18.00 -2.09
C HIS A 80 9.83 -16.77 -2.42
N ASP A 81 11.16 -16.89 -2.29
CA ASP A 81 12.11 -15.81 -2.58
C ASP A 81 12.68 -15.96 -3.99
N VAL A 82 12.71 -14.87 -4.76
CA VAL A 82 13.51 -14.75 -5.98
C VAL A 82 14.84 -14.10 -5.63
N ILE A 83 15.94 -14.83 -5.82
CA ILE A 83 17.30 -14.34 -5.57
C ILE A 83 17.95 -14.03 -6.92
N ILE A 84 18.36 -12.78 -7.11
CA ILE A 84 19.03 -12.28 -8.30
C ILE A 84 20.46 -11.90 -7.90
N ASP A 85 21.44 -12.71 -8.31
CA ASP A 85 22.87 -12.50 -8.00
C ASP A 85 23.62 -12.02 -9.26
N PHE A 86 24.09 -10.77 -9.22
CA PHE A 86 24.81 -10.12 -10.33
C PHE A 86 26.32 -10.41 -10.37
N GLY A 87 26.83 -11.26 -9.47
CA GLY A 87 28.25 -11.54 -9.36
C GLY A 87 29.06 -10.33 -8.89
N ARG A 88 30.33 -10.54 -8.55
CA ARG A 88 31.16 -9.50 -7.92
C ARG A 88 31.54 -8.35 -8.86
N SER A 89 31.58 -8.58 -10.16
CA SER A 89 31.90 -7.53 -11.16
C SER A 89 30.82 -6.45 -11.27
N ALA A 90 29.61 -6.74 -10.77
CA ALA A 90 28.48 -5.82 -10.74
C ALA A 90 28.43 -4.96 -9.47
N VAL A 91 29.42 -5.08 -8.57
CA VAL A 91 29.55 -4.14 -7.46
C VAL A 91 29.99 -2.78 -8.05
N PRO A 92 29.23 -1.69 -7.83
CA PRO A 92 29.61 -0.39 -8.34
C PRO A 92 30.84 0.13 -7.59
N LYS A 93 31.52 1.16 -8.14
CA LYS A 93 32.63 1.81 -7.42
C LYS A 93 32.15 2.61 -6.20
N ARG A 94 30.91 3.08 -6.26
CA ARG A 94 30.20 3.81 -5.21
C ARG A 94 28.76 3.36 -5.23
N HIS A 95 28.15 3.20 -4.06
CA HIS A 95 26.73 2.99 -3.94
C HIS A 95 26.02 4.33 -4.09
N THR A 96 25.18 4.45 -5.11
CA THR A 96 24.51 5.71 -5.47
C THR A 96 23.02 5.50 -5.53
N LEU A 97 22.25 6.58 -5.35
CA LEU A 97 20.80 6.52 -5.51
C LEU A 97 20.38 5.98 -6.88
N THR A 98 21.08 6.38 -7.94
CA THR A 98 20.80 5.89 -9.30
C THR A 98 20.99 4.39 -9.43
N PHE A 99 21.94 3.81 -8.69
CA PHE A 99 22.08 2.36 -8.62
C PHE A 99 20.88 1.71 -7.93
N ASP A 100 20.39 2.27 -6.82
CA ASP A 100 19.17 1.79 -6.15
C ASP A 100 17.93 1.91 -7.05
N GLU A 101 17.80 3.00 -7.82
CA GLU A 101 16.72 3.20 -8.80
C GLU A 101 16.76 2.14 -9.92
N HIS A 102 17.95 1.77 -10.40
CA HIS A 102 18.10 0.69 -11.37
C HIS A 102 17.67 -0.66 -10.79
N LEU A 103 18.07 -0.97 -9.55
CA LEU A 103 17.63 -2.18 -8.86
C LEU A 103 16.12 -2.17 -8.61
N GLN A 104 15.54 -1.01 -8.30
CA GLN A 104 14.10 -0.84 -8.12
C GLN A 104 13.34 -1.11 -9.43
N LEU A 105 13.81 -0.63 -10.58
CA LEU A 105 13.19 -0.90 -11.88
C LEU A 105 13.22 -2.40 -12.23
N ILE A 106 14.35 -3.07 -11.94
CA ILE A 106 14.49 -4.52 -12.10
C ILE A 106 13.52 -5.25 -11.15
N PHE A 107 13.49 -4.86 -9.87
CA PHE A 107 12.58 -5.41 -8.86
C PHE A 107 11.14 -5.32 -9.34
N GLN A 108 10.69 -4.13 -9.74
CA GLN A 108 9.32 -3.88 -10.17
C GLN A 108 8.97 -4.74 -11.37
N THR A 109 9.86 -4.78 -12.38
CA THR A 109 9.61 -5.56 -13.59
C THR A 109 9.54 -7.06 -13.29
N VAL A 110 10.44 -7.58 -12.46
CA VAL A 110 10.41 -8.99 -12.05
C VAL A 110 9.16 -9.28 -11.23
N ASN A 111 8.84 -8.47 -10.23
CA ASN A 111 7.67 -8.66 -9.38
C ASN A 111 6.37 -8.66 -10.21
N ASP A 112 6.16 -7.63 -11.03
CA ASP A 112 4.95 -7.48 -11.85
C ASP A 112 4.80 -8.59 -12.89
N THR A 113 5.91 -9.17 -13.37
CA THR A 113 5.87 -10.26 -14.36
C THR A 113 5.71 -11.64 -13.72
N VAL A 114 6.29 -11.86 -12.54
CA VAL A 114 6.43 -13.20 -11.94
C VAL A 114 5.36 -13.48 -10.89
N ALA A 115 5.06 -12.51 -10.02
CA ALA A 115 4.10 -12.67 -8.92
C ALA A 115 2.68 -13.07 -9.35
N PRO A 116 2.17 -12.71 -10.55
CA PRO A 116 0.89 -13.22 -11.03
C PRO A 116 0.89 -14.73 -11.32
N SER A 117 2.05 -15.33 -11.57
CA SER A 117 2.20 -16.72 -12.00
C SER A 117 2.67 -17.65 -10.89
N VAL A 118 3.45 -17.17 -9.93
CA VAL A 118 3.93 -17.95 -8.79
C VAL A 118 3.91 -17.11 -7.53
N GLN A 119 3.79 -17.75 -6.37
CA GLN A 119 3.93 -17.06 -5.10
C GLN A 119 5.34 -16.46 -4.96
N VAL A 120 5.41 -15.15 -4.72
CA VAL A 120 6.67 -14.43 -4.44
C VAL A 120 6.48 -13.64 -3.16
N SER A 121 7.22 -14.01 -2.10
CA SER A 121 7.25 -13.32 -0.82
C SER A 121 8.34 -12.26 -0.75
N GLY A 122 9.43 -12.44 -1.49
CA GLY A 122 10.58 -11.52 -1.49
C GLY A 122 11.39 -11.58 -2.79
N ILE A 123 12.03 -10.46 -3.13
CA ILE A 123 13.06 -10.42 -4.19
C ILE A 123 14.33 -9.83 -3.57
N LYS A 124 15.44 -10.55 -3.71
CA LYS A 124 16.72 -10.21 -3.10
C LYS A 124 17.78 -10.02 -4.17
N PHE A 125 18.52 -8.92 -4.07
CA PHE A 125 19.69 -8.67 -4.89
C PHE A 125 20.96 -9.05 -4.13
N LEU A 126 21.79 -9.88 -4.75
CA LEU A 126 23.11 -10.26 -4.26
C LEU A 126 24.19 -9.87 -5.28
N PHE A 127 25.41 -9.72 -4.78
CA PHE A 127 26.58 -9.33 -5.56
C PHE A 127 27.76 -10.24 -5.22
N GLY A 128 27.87 -11.35 -5.95
CA GLY A 128 28.83 -12.39 -5.64
C GLY A 128 28.45 -13.16 -4.38
N GLY A 129 27.15 -13.42 -4.20
CA GLY A 129 26.61 -14.20 -3.09
C GLY A 129 26.35 -13.45 -1.78
N VAL A 130 26.64 -12.15 -1.70
CA VAL A 130 26.42 -11.32 -0.49
C VAL A 130 25.60 -10.07 -0.80
N ASP A 131 25.00 -9.45 0.21
CA ASP A 131 24.25 -8.20 0.07
C ASP A 131 25.17 -7.02 -0.28
N ILE A 132 24.61 -5.98 -0.92
CA ILE A 132 25.38 -4.80 -1.33
C ILE A 132 26.04 -4.09 -0.14
N TYR A 133 25.42 -4.12 1.05
CA TYR A 133 25.96 -3.49 2.25
C TYR A 133 27.13 -4.27 2.88
N THR A 134 27.49 -5.45 2.35
CA THR A 134 28.79 -6.05 2.66
C THR A 134 29.94 -5.24 2.04
N TYR A 135 29.70 -4.60 0.89
CA TYR A 135 30.68 -3.73 0.22
C TYR A 135 30.58 -2.27 0.66
N PHE A 136 29.38 -1.83 1.06
CA PHE A 136 29.08 -0.46 1.52
C PHE A 136 28.42 -0.51 2.91
N PRO A 137 29.14 -0.91 3.97
CA PRO A 137 28.58 -1.05 5.31
C PRO A 137 28.08 0.27 5.90
N GLU A 138 28.63 1.39 5.48
CA GLU A 138 28.21 2.75 5.86
C GLU A 138 26.80 3.11 5.39
N ASP A 139 26.30 2.42 4.36
CA ASP A 139 24.96 2.62 3.83
C ASP A 139 23.93 1.66 4.43
N ARG A 140 24.38 0.75 5.30
CA ARG A 140 23.48 -0.15 6.01
C ARG A 140 22.62 0.67 6.96
N GLY A 141 21.31 0.60 6.76
CA GLY A 141 20.34 1.16 7.71
C GLY A 141 20.53 0.61 9.12
N PRO A 142 20.05 1.31 10.16
CA PRO A 142 20.11 0.82 11.53
C PRO A 142 19.54 -0.60 11.64
N VAL A 143 20.27 -1.45 12.35
CA VAL A 143 19.77 -2.76 12.76
C VAL A 143 18.54 -2.52 13.61
N GLU A 144 17.43 -3.18 13.27
CA GLU A 144 16.23 -3.12 14.10
C GLU A 144 16.61 -3.50 15.53
N ASN A 145 16.10 -2.75 16.51
CA ASN A 145 16.44 -2.97 17.91
C ASN A 145 15.26 -3.68 18.60
N PRO A 146 15.12 -5.01 18.46
CA PRO A 146 13.94 -5.76 18.94
C PRO A 146 13.77 -5.73 20.47
N GLY A 147 14.76 -5.19 21.21
CA GLY A 147 14.73 -5.01 22.66
C GLY A 147 13.69 -4.02 23.17
N ARG A 148 13.20 -3.10 22.33
CA ARG A 148 11.95 -2.35 22.59
C ARG A 148 10.81 -3.09 21.92
N LYS A 149 10.42 -4.18 22.57
CA LYS A 149 9.34 -5.09 22.17
C LYS A 149 8.16 -4.35 21.53
N SER A 150 8.03 -4.48 20.21
CA SER A 150 6.77 -4.64 19.49
C SER A 150 6.14 -6.01 19.79
N LYS A 151 6.18 -6.44 21.06
CA LYS A 151 5.26 -7.50 21.52
C LYS A 151 3.91 -6.81 21.64
N GLY A 152 2.91 -7.39 20.96
CA GLY A 152 1.55 -6.87 20.83
C GLY A 152 1.19 -5.81 21.85
N VAL A 153 0.83 -4.62 21.36
CA VAL A 153 0.31 -3.54 22.19
C VAL A 153 -0.93 -4.09 22.92
N SER A 154 -0.71 -4.58 24.12
CA SER A 154 -1.68 -4.69 25.18
C SER A 154 -1.29 -3.66 26.24
N PRO A 155 -2.29 -3.04 26.85
CA PRO A 155 -2.56 -1.62 26.72
C PRO A 155 -1.74 -0.78 27.70
N ALA A 156 -1.60 0.51 27.39
CA ALA A 156 -0.97 1.56 28.21
C ALA A 156 0.57 1.70 28.09
N SER A 157 1.04 2.13 26.92
CA SER A 157 1.92 3.30 26.97
C SER A 157 0.99 4.50 27.22
N ALA A 158 1.30 5.36 28.20
CA ALA A 158 0.41 6.42 28.68
C ALA A 158 0.17 7.57 27.66
N GLY A 159 0.54 7.38 26.38
CA GLY A 159 0.42 8.37 25.31
C GLY A 159 -0.38 7.87 24.11
N ASN A 160 -0.89 8.82 23.33
CA ASN A 160 -1.52 8.58 22.03
C ASN A 160 -0.55 7.86 21.07
N PRO A 161 -0.99 6.84 20.30
CA PRO A 161 -0.16 6.25 19.25
C PRO A 161 0.39 7.31 18.30
N VAL A 162 1.61 7.13 17.82
CA VAL A 162 2.33 8.09 16.99
C VAL A 162 2.45 7.57 15.56
N MET A 163 2.03 8.38 14.59
CA MET A 163 2.14 8.08 13.17
C MET A 163 2.94 9.16 12.45
N LEU A 164 3.99 8.77 11.73
CA LEU A 164 4.69 9.67 10.81
C LEU A 164 4.11 9.51 9.40
N ILE A 165 3.73 10.63 8.80
CA ILE A 165 3.29 10.72 7.41
C ILE A 165 4.32 11.52 6.64
N SER A 166 4.83 10.97 5.54
CA SER A 166 5.87 11.59 4.73
C SER A 166 5.42 11.72 3.28
N ALA A 167 5.72 12.87 2.67
CA ALA A 167 5.59 13.06 1.23
C ALA A 167 6.93 12.76 0.55
N GLY A 168 6.89 11.97 -0.51
CA GLY A 168 7.98 11.68 -1.42
C GLY A 168 8.65 12.93 -1.97
N HIS A 169 9.97 12.93 -2.01
CA HIS A 169 10.79 13.94 -2.69
C HIS A 169 10.56 15.41 -2.24
N GLY A 170 11.06 16.35 -3.05
CA GLY A 170 11.02 17.79 -2.82
C GLY A 170 12.21 18.50 -3.48
N TYR A 171 12.20 19.82 -3.42
CA TYR A 171 13.30 20.63 -3.94
C TYR A 171 14.55 20.46 -3.06
N VAL A 172 15.67 20.07 -3.68
CA VAL A 172 16.96 19.82 -3.03
C VAL A 172 18.09 20.62 -3.68
N LEU A 173 19.18 20.79 -2.93
CA LEU A 173 20.41 21.38 -3.44
C LEU A 173 21.26 20.26 -4.04
N VAL A 174 21.36 20.26 -5.36
CA VAL A 174 22.22 19.34 -6.11
C VAL A 174 23.66 19.85 -6.03
N ASN A 175 24.64 18.94 -5.97
CA ASN A 175 26.06 19.25 -5.81
C ASN A 175 26.36 20.16 -4.59
N ALA A 176 25.66 19.96 -3.47
CA ALA A 176 25.75 20.81 -2.28
C ALA A 176 27.18 20.99 -1.72
N THR A 177 28.08 20.03 -1.95
CA THR A 177 29.48 20.08 -1.51
C THR A 177 30.41 20.89 -2.40
N ASN A 178 29.94 21.33 -3.58
CA ASN A 178 30.71 22.20 -4.48
C ASN A 178 29.89 23.48 -4.81
N PRO A 179 30.12 24.58 -4.09
CA PRO A 179 29.40 25.84 -4.30
C PRO A 179 29.45 26.38 -5.73
N ALA A 180 30.51 26.09 -6.48
CA ALA A 180 30.66 26.56 -7.86
C ALA A 180 29.70 25.86 -8.84
N THR A 181 29.20 24.68 -8.47
CA THR A 181 28.31 23.84 -9.32
C THR A 181 27.00 23.49 -8.62
N SER A 182 26.75 24.05 -7.43
CA SER A 182 25.54 23.77 -6.67
C SER A 182 24.35 24.51 -7.28
N TYR A 183 23.23 23.81 -7.44
CA TYR A 183 21.99 24.40 -7.92
C TYR A 183 20.80 23.69 -7.30
N TRP A 184 19.68 24.39 -7.23
CA TRP A 184 18.46 23.80 -6.71
C TRP A 184 17.63 23.13 -7.80
N ALA A 185 17.10 21.94 -7.51
CA ALA A 185 16.24 21.19 -8.41
C ALA A 185 15.26 20.30 -7.66
N TYR A 186 14.16 19.92 -8.33
CA TYR A 186 13.32 18.82 -7.87
C TYR A 186 14.10 17.51 -8.01
N GLN A 187 13.87 16.58 -7.08
CA GLN A 187 14.52 15.26 -7.09
C GLN A 187 13.99 14.41 -8.24
N ARG A 188 12.70 14.55 -8.59
CA ARG A 188 12.11 13.80 -9.70
C ARG A 188 11.93 14.67 -10.95
N PRO A 189 12.12 14.07 -12.12
CA PRO A 189 11.88 14.72 -13.39
C PRO A 189 10.38 14.95 -13.63
N THR A 190 10.09 15.92 -14.50
CA THR A 190 8.72 16.19 -14.96
C THR A 190 8.31 15.14 -15.98
N VAL A 191 7.20 14.46 -15.72
CA VAL A 191 6.59 13.50 -16.66
C VAL A 191 5.25 14.06 -17.11
N GLY A 192 5.16 14.43 -18.40
CA GLY A 192 4.00 15.16 -18.91
C GLY A 192 3.83 16.51 -18.20
N ASN A 193 2.75 16.68 -17.45
CA ASN A 193 2.49 17.85 -16.60
C ASN A 193 2.60 17.55 -15.09
N GLN A 194 3.16 16.39 -14.73
CA GLN A 194 3.25 15.91 -13.35
C GLN A 194 4.68 16.04 -12.84
N ILE A 195 4.83 16.56 -11.62
CA ILE A 195 6.07 16.55 -10.85
C ILE A 195 5.74 15.83 -9.54
N GLU A 196 6.37 14.68 -9.32
CA GLU A 196 6.12 13.86 -8.13
C GLU A 196 6.35 14.65 -6.84
N ASP A 197 7.43 15.42 -6.76
CA ASP A 197 7.80 16.29 -5.64
C ASP A 197 6.67 17.24 -5.21
N LEU A 198 5.79 17.62 -6.14
CA LEU A 198 4.65 18.51 -5.87
C LEU A 198 3.32 17.75 -5.72
N GLN A 199 3.21 16.55 -6.28
CA GLN A 199 2.01 15.73 -6.17
C GLN A 199 1.92 15.03 -4.81
N THR A 200 3.04 14.50 -4.32
CA THR A 200 3.11 13.69 -3.08
C THR A 200 2.72 14.49 -1.84
N ILE A 201 3.00 15.80 -1.79
CA ILE A 201 2.62 16.66 -0.66
C ILE A 201 1.10 16.81 -0.56
N VAL A 202 0.39 16.87 -1.70
CA VAL A 202 -1.08 16.93 -1.75
C VAL A 202 -1.67 15.59 -1.29
N LEU A 203 -1.13 14.49 -1.79
CA LEU A 203 -1.58 13.14 -1.44
C LEU A 203 -1.33 12.82 0.04
N ALA A 204 -0.17 13.18 0.58
CA ALA A 204 0.16 13.02 2.00
C ALA A 204 -0.73 13.89 2.91
N ALA A 205 -1.06 15.11 2.48
CA ALA A 205 -2.00 15.97 3.22
C ALA A 205 -3.42 15.38 3.28
N ALA A 206 -3.87 14.71 2.22
CA ALA A 206 -5.14 13.97 2.24
C ALA A 206 -5.12 12.83 3.27
N VAL A 207 -4.02 12.07 3.33
CA VAL A 207 -3.82 11.01 4.34
C VAL A 207 -3.84 11.61 5.75
N GLU A 208 -3.08 12.68 6.00
CA GLU A 208 -3.05 13.38 7.30
C GLU A 208 -4.47 13.79 7.72
N SER A 209 -5.23 14.41 6.82
CA SER A 209 -6.60 14.86 7.06
C SER A 209 -7.53 13.69 7.42
N SER A 210 -7.39 12.55 6.74
CA SER A 210 -8.18 11.36 7.01
C SER A 210 -7.86 10.77 8.38
N VAL A 211 -6.58 10.71 8.76
CA VAL A 211 -6.16 10.26 10.11
C VAL A 211 -6.68 11.23 11.18
N ALA A 212 -6.67 12.56 10.94
CA ALA A 212 -7.29 13.53 11.87
C ALA A 212 -8.77 13.22 12.12
N ALA A 213 -9.51 13.01 11.03
CA ALA A 213 -10.96 12.90 11.09
C ALA A 213 -11.42 11.56 11.69
N ARG A 214 -10.65 10.48 11.50
CA ARG A 214 -11.10 9.10 11.78
C ARG A 214 -10.32 8.40 12.89
N SER A 215 -9.11 8.88 13.18
CA SER A 215 -8.17 8.33 14.15
C SER A 215 -7.70 9.43 15.11
N GLY A 216 -8.63 10.22 15.67
CA GLY A 216 -8.32 11.42 16.47
C GLY A 216 -7.51 11.18 17.75
N SER A 217 -7.37 9.92 18.19
CA SER A 217 -6.46 9.54 19.28
C SER A 217 -5.01 9.31 18.83
N VAL A 218 -4.68 9.47 17.56
CA VAL A 218 -3.33 9.31 17.00
C VAL A 218 -2.64 10.66 16.94
N SER A 219 -1.46 10.76 17.53
CA SER A 219 -0.53 11.87 17.33
C SER A 219 0.11 11.75 15.95
N ARG A 220 -0.10 12.75 15.10
CA ARG A 220 0.34 12.76 13.70
C ARG A 220 1.51 13.71 13.55
N TYR A 221 2.57 13.27 12.90
CA TYR A 221 3.72 14.10 12.54
C TYR A 221 3.95 14.05 11.03
N LEU A 222 4.48 15.14 10.48
CA LEU A 222 4.87 15.23 9.09
C LEU A 222 6.40 15.26 8.97
N ALA A 223 6.95 14.54 8.00
CA ALA A 223 8.38 14.62 7.66
C ALA A 223 8.71 15.78 6.71
N ARG A 224 7.69 16.40 6.11
CA ARG A 224 7.79 17.54 5.20
C ARG A 224 6.74 18.59 5.56
N SER A 225 7.13 19.85 5.54
CA SER A 225 6.24 20.96 5.88
C SER A 225 5.16 21.17 4.81
N THR A 226 4.00 21.70 5.22
CA THR A 226 2.95 22.19 4.32
C THR A 226 2.91 23.73 4.26
N SER A 227 3.85 24.41 4.93
CA SER A 227 3.87 25.87 5.00
C SER A 227 4.16 26.53 3.64
N ASN A 228 3.48 27.65 3.39
CA ASN A 228 3.76 28.54 2.26
C ASN A 228 4.91 29.51 2.54
N ASP A 229 5.46 29.51 3.75
CA ASP A 229 6.57 30.40 4.12
C ASP A 229 7.84 29.97 3.39
N ALA A 230 8.62 30.95 2.94
CA ALA A 230 9.94 30.70 2.35
C ALA A 230 10.95 30.34 3.45
N TYR A 231 11.73 29.28 3.23
CA TYR A 231 12.86 28.96 4.12
C TYR A 231 14.13 29.66 3.65
N THR A 232 14.30 30.92 4.06
CA THR A 232 15.40 31.77 3.59
C THR A 232 16.79 31.31 4.05
N ALA A 233 16.88 30.57 5.16
CA ALA A 233 18.16 30.10 5.68
C ALA A 233 18.86 29.11 4.74
N ALA A 234 18.12 28.13 4.18
CA ALA A 234 18.69 27.11 3.29
C ALA A 234 19.23 27.69 1.97
N CYS A 235 18.71 28.80 1.47
CA CYS A 235 19.16 29.42 0.23
C CYS A 235 19.84 30.78 0.44
N SER A 236 20.23 31.09 1.67
CA SER A 236 21.07 32.25 1.97
C SER A 236 22.40 32.13 1.21
N GLY A 237 22.77 33.18 0.46
CA GLY A 237 23.98 33.19 -0.37
C GLY A 237 23.83 32.60 -1.79
N SER A 238 22.63 32.17 -2.20
CA SER A 238 22.32 31.77 -3.57
C SER A 238 21.54 32.87 -4.31
N PRO A 239 21.75 33.10 -5.62
CA PRO A 239 20.95 34.07 -6.40
C PRO A 239 19.49 33.62 -6.66
N ILE A 240 19.06 32.49 -6.09
CA ILE A 240 17.75 31.87 -6.34
C ILE A 240 16.75 32.27 -5.25
N VAL A 241 15.53 32.63 -5.66
CA VAL A 241 14.40 32.83 -4.73
C VAL A 241 14.07 31.50 -4.07
N CYS A 242 14.19 31.44 -2.74
CA CYS A 242 13.85 30.24 -1.99
C CYS A 242 12.40 29.82 -2.27
N PRO A 243 12.18 28.54 -2.63
CA PRO A 243 10.82 28.04 -2.72
C PRO A 243 10.17 28.02 -1.32
N PRO A 244 8.83 28.00 -1.25
CA PRO A 244 8.14 27.81 0.02
C PRO A 244 8.47 26.43 0.59
N PHE A 245 8.43 26.30 1.93
CA PHE A 245 8.71 25.06 2.65
C PHE A 245 7.95 23.84 2.10
N LYS A 246 6.69 24.03 1.69
CA LYS A 246 5.87 22.97 1.06
C LYS A 246 6.47 22.37 -0.20
N ASN A 247 7.35 23.09 -0.90
CA ASN A 247 8.01 22.61 -2.11
C ASN A 247 9.39 22.01 -1.79
N MET A 248 9.97 22.26 -0.62
CA MET A 248 11.29 21.77 -0.24
C MET A 248 11.23 20.33 0.25
N ALA A 249 12.32 19.59 0.05
CA ALA A 249 12.48 18.25 0.58
C ALA A 249 12.42 18.21 2.13
N GLY A 250 12.08 17.05 2.68
CA GLY A 250 11.87 16.83 4.11
C GLY A 250 13.08 17.23 4.95
N ARG A 251 14.31 16.98 4.46
CA ARG A 251 15.53 17.33 5.21
C ARG A 251 15.58 18.77 5.71
N TYR A 252 15.12 19.75 4.92
CA TYR A 252 15.20 21.16 5.29
C TYR A 252 14.15 21.55 6.33
N TYR A 253 12.98 20.92 6.25
CA TYR A 253 12.00 21.07 7.31
C TYR A 253 12.54 20.47 8.61
N LEU A 254 13.10 19.26 8.56
CA LEU A 254 13.70 18.60 9.72
C LEU A 254 14.89 19.38 10.29
N GLU A 255 15.74 19.97 9.44
CA GLU A 255 16.80 20.90 9.85
C GLU A 255 16.22 22.08 10.63
N SER A 256 15.11 22.65 10.18
CA SER A 256 14.49 23.82 10.81
C SER A 256 13.88 23.51 12.18
N ILE A 257 13.34 22.30 12.39
CA ILE A 257 12.68 21.91 13.64
C ILE A 257 13.62 21.13 14.59
N LEU A 258 14.70 20.56 14.09
CA LEU A 258 15.70 19.78 14.84
C LEU A 258 17.14 20.22 14.49
N PRO A 259 17.50 21.51 14.60
CA PRO A 259 18.82 21.99 14.21
C PRO A 259 19.96 21.37 15.03
N GLY A 260 19.68 20.92 16.26
CA GLY A 260 20.63 20.23 17.14
C GLY A 260 20.82 18.74 16.84
N ASN A 261 20.13 18.18 15.84
CA ASN A 261 20.15 16.76 15.50
C ASN A 261 20.54 16.52 14.03
N PRO A 262 21.73 16.97 13.59
CA PRO A 262 22.18 16.82 12.21
C PRO A 262 22.31 15.37 11.77
N GLU A 263 22.45 14.41 12.69
CA GLU A 263 22.44 12.98 12.39
C GLU A 263 21.14 12.50 11.74
N ILE A 264 20.03 13.24 11.89
CA ILE A 264 18.73 12.95 11.30
C ILE A 264 18.63 13.52 9.88
N TRP A 265 18.98 14.80 9.66
CA TRP A 265 18.72 15.51 8.40
C TRP A 265 19.97 15.78 7.54
N ASN A 266 21.16 15.45 8.03
CA ASN A 266 22.46 15.63 7.37
C ASN A 266 23.37 14.40 7.59
N ASN A 267 22.78 13.21 7.54
CA ASN A 267 23.40 11.97 7.99
C ASN A 267 24.70 11.61 7.25
N TYR A 268 24.79 11.87 5.94
CA TYR A 268 26.01 11.62 5.15
C TYR A 268 27.12 12.61 5.47
N SER A 269 26.80 13.90 5.52
CA SER A 269 27.77 14.96 5.81
C SER A 269 28.28 14.89 7.26
N ALA A 270 27.42 14.53 8.22
CA ALA A 270 27.81 14.30 9.61
C ALA A 270 28.80 13.13 9.77
N GLN A 271 28.85 12.23 8.78
CA GLN A 271 29.75 11.06 8.75
C GLN A 271 30.96 11.22 7.81
N ASN A 272 31.14 12.39 7.17
CA ASN A 272 32.21 12.65 6.16
C ASN A 272 32.23 11.66 4.98
N LEU A 273 31.06 11.20 4.52
CA LEU A 273 30.94 10.24 3.43
C LEU A 273 30.58 10.98 2.13
N HIS A 274 31.58 11.36 1.33
CA HIS A 274 31.44 12.24 0.15
C HIS A 274 30.65 11.63 -1.03
N SER A 275 29.46 12.18 -1.35
CA SER A 275 28.78 11.93 -2.63
C SER A 275 28.16 13.21 -3.25
N PRO A 276 28.26 13.45 -4.56
CA PRO A 276 27.64 14.61 -5.23
C PRO A 276 26.09 14.69 -5.18
N LYS A 277 25.43 13.85 -4.35
CA LYS A 277 23.98 13.83 -4.08
C LYS A 277 23.66 13.81 -2.57
N ASP A 278 24.51 14.41 -1.73
CA ASP A 278 24.37 14.38 -0.27
C ASP A 278 22.96 14.80 0.19
N HIS A 279 22.38 15.85 -0.39
CA HIS A 279 21.08 16.35 0.07
C HIS A 279 19.88 15.48 -0.33
N GLU A 280 19.93 14.86 -1.50
CA GLU A 280 18.90 13.92 -1.94
C GLU A 280 18.91 12.64 -1.11
N SER A 281 20.12 12.13 -0.83
CA SER A 281 20.28 10.90 -0.05
C SER A 281 19.95 11.13 1.43
N ASP A 282 20.33 12.29 1.97
CA ASP A 282 19.94 12.72 3.32
C ASP A 282 18.42 12.88 3.44
N ASP A 283 17.73 13.43 2.43
CA ASP A 283 16.27 13.54 2.45
C ASP A 283 15.58 12.18 2.62
N ILE A 284 15.97 11.18 1.82
CA ILE A 284 15.39 9.83 1.90
C ILE A 284 15.63 9.21 3.28
N ARG A 285 16.85 9.28 3.81
CA ARG A 285 17.20 8.71 5.12
C ARG A 285 16.49 9.42 6.27
N SER A 286 16.39 10.75 6.18
CA SER A 286 15.90 11.60 7.27
C SER A 286 14.50 11.24 7.72
N ARG A 287 13.66 10.73 6.82
CA ARG A 287 12.28 10.33 7.11
C ARG A 287 12.23 9.16 8.09
N GLY A 288 12.97 8.09 7.80
CA GLY A 288 13.07 6.92 8.68
C GLY A 288 13.77 7.25 9.99
N LEU A 289 14.84 8.05 9.95
CA LEU A 289 15.56 8.51 11.14
C LEU A 289 14.69 9.40 12.05
N TYR A 290 13.88 10.27 11.46
CA TYR A 290 12.93 11.10 12.20
C TYR A 290 11.81 10.25 12.81
N ALA A 291 11.31 9.25 12.10
CA ALA A 291 10.34 8.29 12.65
C ALA A 291 10.89 7.59 13.90
N ASN A 292 12.17 7.20 13.86
CA ASN A 292 12.86 6.62 15.02
C ASN A 292 13.00 7.61 16.17
N HIS A 293 13.36 8.87 15.88
CA HIS A 293 13.48 9.93 16.87
C HIS A 293 12.15 10.17 17.60
N LEU A 294 11.05 10.21 16.85
CA LEU A 294 9.70 10.33 17.39
C LEU A 294 9.21 9.09 18.14
N GLN A 295 9.90 7.95 17.99
CA GLN A 295 9.42 6.64 18.45
C GLN A 295 8.04 6.33 17.87
N ALA A 296 7.86 6.59 16.57
CA ALA A 296 6.60 6.34 15.89
C ALA A 296 6.20 4.85 15.94
N ASP A 297 4.90 4.58 16.07
CA ASP A 297 4.36 3.22 15.98
C ASP A 297 4.32 2.75 14.52
N GLN A 298 4.08 3.67 13.59
CA GLN A 298 4.00 3.40 12.15
C GLN A 298 4.49 4.60 11.34
N MET A 299 5.06 4.32 10.16
CA MET A 299 5.44 5.33 9.17
C MET A 299 4.84 4.99 7.81
N ILE A 300 4.26 6.02 7.16
CA ILE A 300 3.75 5.92 5.79
C ILE A 300 4.39 7.02 4.95
N THR A 301 5.01 6.61 3.84
CA THR A 301 5.59 7.53 2.86
C THR A 301 4.80 7.42 1.56
N ILE A 302 4.38 8.57 1.01
CA ILE A 302 3.56 8.64 -0.21
C ILE A 302 4.44 9.05 -1.41
N HIS A 303 4.41 8.26 -2.47
CA HIS A 303 5.13 8.45 -3.73
C HIS A 303 4.22 8.30 -4.95
N THR A 304 4.76 8.58 -6.14
CA THR A 304 4.10 8.26 -7.42
C THR A 304 5.05 7.52 -8.35
N ASN A 305 4.57 6.44 -8.97
CA ASN A 305 5.43 5.58 -9.77
C ASN A 305 5.63 6.10 -11.19
N ALA A 306 6.65 5.61 -11.88
CA ALA A 306 6.81 5.71 -13.33
C ALA A 306 7.35 4.39 -13.87
N ALA A 307 6.77 3.87 -14.95
CA ALA A 307 7.24 2.64 -15.60
C ALA A 307 8.27 2.90 -16.71
N SER A 308 8.58 4.18 -16.96
CA SER A 308 9.49 4.62 -18.01
C SER A 308 10.43 5.71 -17.50
N ILE A 309 11.62 5.76 -18.08
CA ILE A 309 12.58 6.86 -17.89
C ILE A 309 12.18 8.07 -18.75
N ASP A 310 12.73 9.24 -18.40
CA ASP A 310 12.34 10.56 -18.93
C ASP A 310 12.01 10.63 -20.43
N GLY A 311 10.87 11.28 -20.72
CA GLY A 311 10.42 11.61 -22.09
C GLY A 311 9.81 10.46 -22.88
N ALA A 312 9.69 9.26 -22.31
CA ALA A 312 9.08 8.10 -22.96
C ALA A 312 7.53 8.12 -22.94
N PRO A 313 6.86 7.50 -23.94
CA PRO A 313 5.41 7.54 -24.09
C PRO A 313 4.68 6.75 -22.98
N GLN A 314 3.40 7.10 -22.83
CA GLN A 314 2.41 6.54 -21.92
C GLN A 314 2.53 5.02 -21.71
N THR A 315 2.63 4.59 -20.45
CA THR A 315 2.70 3.17 -20.06
C THR A 315 1.31 2.55 -19.90
N THR A 316 1.24 1.22 -20.02
CA THR A 316 0.05 0.43 -19.63
C THR A 316 0.08 0.03 -18.16
N ALA A 317 1.21 0.21 -17.48
CA ALA A 317 1.30 -0.05 -16.05
C ALA A 317 0.37 0.93 -15.32
N SER A 318 -0.42 0.43 -14.38
CA SER A 318 -1.45 1.19 -13.68
C SER A 318 -1.60 0.69 -12.23
N GLY A 319 -2.16 1.52 -11.37
CA GLY A 319 -2.59 1.19 -10.02
C GLY A 319 -1.53 1.44 -8.94
N THR A 320 -1.97 1.24 -7.71
CA THR A 320 -1.18 1.44 -6.49
C THR A 320 -0.26 0.25 -6.21
N ARG A 321 0.97 0.54 -5.80
CA ARG A 321 1.91 -0.44 -5.25
C ARG A 321 2.38 -0.06 -3.85
N ILE A 322 2.36 -1.02 -2.95
CA ILE A 322 2.79 -0.84 -1.56
C ILE A 322 4.05 -1.65 -1.33
N TYR A 323 5.13 -0.97 -1.00
CA TYR A 323 6.45 -1.54 -0.76
C TYR A 323 6.78 -1.48 0.72
N PHE A 324 7.42 -2.56 1.20
CA PHE A 324 7.83 -2.70 2.58
C PHE A 324 9.11 -3.52 2.66
N ASN A 325 9.82 -3.37 3.78
CA ASN A 325 10.95 -4.23 4.10
C ASN A 325 10.47 -5.32 5.07
N GLY A 326 10.35 -6.55 4.60
CA GLY A 326 9.88 -7.70 5.38
C GLY A 326 10.82 -8.14 6.50
N ALA A 327 12.04 -7.58 6.57
CA ALA A 327 12.92 -7.76 7.73
C ALA A 327 12.49 -6.90 8.93
N LYS A 328 11.64 -5.88 8.73
CA LYS A 328 11.16 -4.98 9.78
C LYS A 328 9.89 -5.54 10.40
N THR A 329 9.87 -5.69 11.72
CA THR A 329 8.69 -6.23 12.44
C THR A 329 7.43 -5.40 12.13
N GLY A 330 6.34 -6.08 11.79
CA GLY A 330 5.02 -5.46 11.54
C GLY A 330 4.86 -4.74 10.19
N ALA A 331 5.92 -4.59 9.39
CA ALA A 331 5.84 -3.92 8.09
C ALA A 331 4.97 -4.68 7.08
N ASP A 332 5.04 -6.01 7.06
CA ASP A 332 4.19 -6.86 6.20
C ASP A 332 2.71 -6.79 6.60
N GLU A 333 2.41 -6.77 7.90
CA GLU A 333 1.05 -6.64 8.42
C GLU A 333 0.46 -5.26 8.04
N LEU A 334 1.23 -4.19 8.24
CA LEU A 334 0.86 -2.85 7.82
C LEU A 334 0.60 -2.78 6.31
N ALA A 335 1.50 -3.29 5.49
CA ALA A 335 1.34 -3.33 4.04
C ALA A 335 0.10 -4.13 3.62
N THR A 336 -0.16 -5.28 4.26
CA THR A 336 -1.32 -6.14 3.99
C THR A 336 -2.63 -5.43 4.31
N ASN A 337 -2.71 -4.79 5.47
CA ASN A 337 -3.91 -4.10 5.90
C ASN A 337 -4.20 -2.87 5.04
N VAL A 338 -3.17 -2.07 4.72
CA VAL A 338 -3.33 -0.91 3.82
C VAL A 338 -3.74 -1.35 2.42
N THR A 339 -3.16 -2.43 1.88
CA THR A 339 -3.56 -2.97 0.57
C THR A 339 -5.03 -3.37 0.54
N CYS A 340 -5.47 -4.14 1.53
CA CYS A 340 -6.86 -4.60 1.64
C CYS A 340 -7.84 -3.42 1.79
N ALA A 341 -7.56 -2.49 2.70
CA ALA A 341 -8.43 -1.36 2.98
C ALA A 341 -8.52 -0.36 1.82
N MET A 342 -7.40 -0.05 1.16
CA MET A 342 -7.40 0.79 -0.03
C MET A 342 -8.18 0.14 -1.17
N LYS A 343 -7.99 -1.16 -1.42
CA LYS A 343 -8.73 -1.89 -2.46
C LYS A 343 -10.24 -1.84 -2.20
N GLU A 344 -10.67 -2.07 -0.97
CA GLU A 344 -12.08 -2.04 -0.59
C GLU A 344 -12.70 -0.65 -0.79
N ILE A 345 -12.06 0.39 -0.26
CA ILE A 345 -12.63 1.75 -0.26
C ILE A 345 -12.59 2.39 -1.65
N ILE A 346 -11.49 2.25 -2.40
CA ILE A 346 -11.40 2.83 -3.75
C ILE A 346 -12.42 2.15 -4.68
N ASN A 347 -12.51 0.82 -4.64
CA ASN A 347 -13.39 0.08 -5.55
C ASN A 347 -14.87 0.13 -5.14
N ALA A 348 -15.20 0.66 -3.96
CA ALA A 348 -16.57 1.01 -3.60
C ALA A 348 -17.10 2.21 -4.41
N SER A 349 -16.21 3.05 -4.95
CA SER A 349 -16.58 4.15 -5.84
C SER A 349 -16.90 3.63 -7.25
N ALA A 350 -18.03 4.09 -7.80
CA ALA A 350 -18.40 3.81 -9.18
C ALA A 350 -17.42 4.42 -10.20
N GLN A 351 -16.60 5.40 -9.80
CA GLN A 351 -15.58 6.02 -10.66
C GLN A 351 -14.31 5.17 -10.79
N TYR A 352 -13.99 4.35 -9.77
CA TYR A 352 -12.75 3.57 -9.72
C TYR A 352 -12.99 2.09 -9.35
N PRO A 353 -13.97 1.39 -9.95
CA PRO A 353 -14.38 0.05 -9.51
C PRO A 353 -13.31 -1.03 -9.73
N SER A 354 -12.34 -0.75 -10.62
CA SER A 354 -11.28 -1.66 -11.01
C SER A 354 -9.89 -1.14 -10.66
N TRP A 355 -9.78 -0.16 -9.75
CA TRP A 355 -8.46 0.34 -9.36
C TRP A 355 -7.66 -0.78 -8.69
N VAL A 356 -6.47 -1.02 -9.22
CA VAL A 356 -5.59 -2.08 -8.74
C VAL A 356 -4.80 -1.53 -7.56
N VAL A 357 -4.82 -2.27 -6.45
CA VAL A 357 -3.95 -2.02 -5.29
C VAL A 357 -3.22 -3.32 -4.98
N THR A 358 -1.90 -3.28 -5.01
CA THR A 358 -1.06 -4.46 -4.83
C THR A 358 -0.02 -4.26 -3.74
N LYS A 359 0.04 -5.25 -2.83
CA LYS A 359 1.21 -5.44 -1.97
C LYS A 359 2.31 -6.05 -2.82
N GLN A 360 3.48 -5.44 -2.83
CA GLN A 360 4.65 -5.93 -3.56
C GLN A 360 5.40 -6.97 -2.74
N ALA A 361 6.28 -7.77 -3.36
CA ALA A 361 7.18 -8.63 -2.59
C ALA A 361 8.07 -7.79 -1.64
N SER A 362 8.50 -8.39 -0.53
CA SER A 362 9.43 -7.73 0.39
C SER A 362 10.71 -7.31 -0.34
N THR A 363 11.18 -6.08 -0.07
CA THR A 363 12.35 -5.49 -0.71
C THR A 363 13.16 -4.63 0.25
N THR A 364 14.46 -4.53 0.00
CA THR A 364 15.36 -3.55 0.63
C THR A 364 15.65 -2.37 -0.30
N GLY A 365 14.94 -2.24 -1.44
CA GLY A 365 15.20 -1.20 -2.43
C GLY A 365 14.64 0.20 -2.08
N TYR A 366 14.10 0.39 -0.87
CA TYR A 366 13.53 1.69 -0.44
C TYR A 366 14.24 2.18 0.83
N GLY A 367 15.02 3.25 0.68
CA GLY A 367 15.79 3.86 1.76
C GLY A 367 14.91 4.27 2.94
N GLU A 368 13.71 4.84 2.71
CA GLU A 368 12.82 5.24 3.81
C GLU A 368 12.45 4.07 4.73
N ASN A 369 12.16 2.91 4.14
CA ASN A 369 11.79 1.70 4.89
C ASN A 369 12.98 1.10 5.63
N ASN A 370 14.17 1.14 5.02
CA ASN A 370 15.38 0.55 5.60
C ASN A 370 15.86 1.31 6.84
N PHE A 371 15.71 2.63 6.84
CA PHE A 371 16.16 3.51 7.92
C PHE A 371 15.16 3.65 9.07
N ALA A 372 13.94 3.13 8.93
CA ALA A 372 12.97 3.01 10.01
C ALA A 372 13.20 1.75 10.85
N ASN A 373 13.07 1.85 12.17
CA ASN A 373 13.14 0.73 13.14
C ASN A 373 11.76 0.33 13.66
N LEU A 374 10.74 0.59 12.84
CA LEU A 374 9.31 0.41 13.13
C LEU A 374 8.59 -0.01 11.84
N PRO A 375 7.32 -0.46 11.89
CA PRO A 375 6.52 -0.74 10.71
C PRO A 375 6.45 0.47 9.76
N ALA A 376 7.15 0.37 8.63
CA ALA A 376 7.23 1.44 7.62
C ALA A 376 6.88 0.89 6.23
N ILE A 377 6.07 1.68 5.50
CA ILE A 377 5.71 1.37 4.12
C ILE A 377 5.88 2.60 3.22
N VAL A 378 6.16 2.33 1.95
CA VAL A 378 6.09 3.29 0.85
C VAL A 378 4.88 2.93 -0.01
N ILE A 379 4.02 3.91 -0.27
CA ILE A 379 2.85 3.77 -1.13
C ILE A 379 3.11 4.57 -2.40
N GLU A 380 3.37 3.85 -3.48
CA GLU A 380 3.36 4.39 -4.84
C GLU A 380 1.92 4.45 -5.32
N VAL A 381 1.29 5.63 -5.27
CA VAL A 381 -0.17 5.76 -5.39
C VAL A 381 -0.69 5.36 -6.77
N GLY A 382 0.02 5.71 -7.83
CA GLY A 382 -0.30 5.40 -9.22
C GLY A 382 0.86 5.82 -10.13
N PHE A 383 0.74 5.53 -11.43
CA PHE A 383 1.76 5.89 -12.42
C PHE A 383 1.57 7.28 -13.01
N LYS A 384 2.56 8.15 -12.86
CA LYS A 384 2.53 9.49 -13.47
C LYS A 384 2.68 9.46 -15.01
N ASP A 385 3.27 8.39 -15.56
CA ASP A 385 3.36 8.12 -16.99
C ASP A 385 2.17 7.32 -17.54
N ASN A 386 1.10 7.13 -16.76
CA ASN A 386 -0.18 6.59 -17.21
C ASN A 386 -1.27 7.68 -17.09
N VAL A 387 -1.92 8.03 -18.19
CA VAL A 387 -2.91 9.13 -18.24
C VAL A 387 -4.07 8.93 -17.27
N THR A 388 -4.54 7.70 -17.09
CA THR A 388 -5.68 7.38 -16.22
C THR A 388 -5.28 7.50 -14.76
N ASP A 389 -4.10 6.98 -14.40
CA ASP A 389 -3.58 7.09 -13.05
C ASP A 389 -3.24 8.54 -12.69
N ALA A 390 -2.59 9.27 -13.60
CA ALA A 390 -2.26 10.69 -13.40
C ALA A 390 -3.53 11.53 -13.20
N ALA A 391 -4.58 11.28 -13.98
CA ALA A 391 -5.87 11.94 -13.80
C ALA A 391 -6.53 11.57 -12.46
N ALA A 392 -6.51 10.29 -12.07
CA ALA A 392 -7.03 9.84 -10.78
C ALA A 392 -6.26 10.47 -9.61
N MET A 393 -4.93 10.51 -9.65
CA MET A 393 -4.12 11.14 -8.60
C MET A 393 -4.37 12.64 -8.45
N ALA A 394 -4.80 13.32 -9.52
CA ALA A 394 -5.22 14.72 -9.49
C ALA A 394 -6.67 14.94 -9.01
N ASP A 395 -7.50 13.89 -8.98
CA ASP A 395 -8.90 13.97 -8.59
C ASP A 395 -9.08 13.97 -7.06
N PRO A 396 -9.64 15.04 -6.45
CA PRO A 396 -9.89 15.10 -5.01
C PRO A 396 -10.75 13.94 -4.47
N VAL A 397 -11.65 13.37 -5.28
CA VAL A 397 -12.46 12.20 -4.89
C VAL A 397 -11.56 11.00 -4.68
N PHE A 398 -10.69 10.70 -5.65
CA PHE A 398 -9.71 9.61 -5.53
C PHE A 398 -8.75 9.83 -4.35
N GLN A 399 -8.23 11.05 -4.19
CA GLN A 399 -7.34 11.41 -3.09
C GLN A 399 -7.99 11.11 -1.73
N GLY A 400 -9.27 11.46 -1.57
CA GLY A 400 -10.05 11.16 -0.37
C GLY A 400 -10.26 9.66 -0.14
N LEU A 401 -10.59 8.90 -1.19
CA LEU A 401 -10.78 7.44 -1.11
C LEU A 401 -9.48 6.71 -0.74
N MET A 402 -8.37 7.05 -1.41
CA MET A 402 -7.04 6.54 -1.11
C MET A 402 -6.67 6.84 0.35
N ALA A 403 -6.81 8.10 0.78
CA ALA A 403 -6.47 8.52 2.13
C ALA A 403 -7.27 7.78 3.21
N LYS A 404 -8.57 7.56 2.99
CA LYS A 404 -9.43 6.74 3.85
C LYS A 404 -8.99 5.28 3.90
N GLY A 405 -8.60 4.70 2.77
CA GLY A 405 -8.01 3.37 2.69
C GLY A 405 -6.72 3.23 3.51
N VAL A 406 -5.83 4.21 3.38
CA VAL A 406 -4.58 4.28 4.13
C VAL A 406 -4.84 4.40 5.64
N GLU A 407 -5.73 5.31 6.05
CA GLU A 407 -6.11 5.47 7.47
C GLU A 407 -6.66 4.17 8.05
N LYS A 408 -7.64 3.55 7.37
CA LYS A 408 -8.26 2.31 7.82
C LYS A 408 -7.22 1.20 7.97
N GLY A 409 -6.39 0.98 6.95
CA GLY A 409 -5.35 -0.05 7.00
C GLY A 409 -4.35 0.17 8.14
N ALA A 410 -3.87 1.40 8.33
CA ALA A 410 -2.97 1.75 9.41
C ALA A 410 -3.61 1.51 10.78
N ARG A 411 -4.86 1.93 10.97
CA ARG A 411 -5.63 1.74 12.21
C ARG A 411 -5.82 0.27 12.57
N LEU A 412 -6.20 -0.57 11.59
CA LEU A 412 -6.35 -2.00 11.80
C LEU A 412 -5.03 -2.64 12.21
N SER A 413 -3.92 -2.28 11.55
CA SER A 413 -2.59 -2.80 11.90
C SER A 413 -2.16 -2.42 13.33
N ARG A 414 -2.47 -1.21 13.82
CA ARG A 414 -2.19 -0.85 15.23
C ARG A 414 -3.02 -1.66 16.23
N GLY A 415 -4.24 -2.03 15.84
CA GLY A 415 -5.12 -2.89 16.63
C GLY A 415 -4.74 -4.37 16.60
N SER A 416 -3.70 -4.76 15.86
CA SER A 416 -3.38 -6.16 15.53
C SER A 416 -4.57 -6.88 14.85
N GLU A 417 -5.36 -6.12 14.09
CA GLU A 417 -6.49 -6.62 13.32
C GLU A 417 -6.05 -6.85 11.88
N ILE A 418 -6.41 -8.00 11.30
CA ILE A 418 -6.17 -8.28 9.89
C ILE A 418 -7.38 -7.79 9.11
N CYS A 419 -7.16 -6.90 8.15
CA CYS A 419 -8.20 -6.37 7.27
C CYS A 419 -8.96 -7.50 6.59
N LYS A 420 -10.29 -7.44 6.71
CA LYS A 420 -11.23 -8.33 6.05
C LYS A 420 -12.28 -7.48 5.35
N PRO A 421 -12.71 -7.85 4.13
CA PRO A 421 -13.78 -7.16 3.44
C PRO A 421 -15.06 -7.12 4.27
N PHE A 422 -15.79 -6.02 4.22
CA PHE A 422 -17.13 -5.94 4.77
C PHE A 422 -18.07 -6.84 3.97
N LYS A 423 -18.68 -7.82 4.64
CA LYS A 423 -19.59 -8.78 4.01
C LYS A 423 -20.63 -9.28 5.01
N LEU A 424 -21.86 -9.49 4.55
CA LEU A 424 -22.88 -10.22 5.31
C LEU A 424 -22.63 -11.72 5.20
N LEU A 425 -22.59 -12.41 6.34
CA LEU A 425 -22.27 -13.84 6.41
C LEU A 425 -23.52 -14.70 6.46
N SER A 426 -24.45 -14.35 7.35
CA SER A 426 -25.69 -15.09 7.53
C SER A 426 -26.80 -14.19 8.04
N ALA A 427 -28.03 -14.56 7.70
CA ALA A 427 -29.25 -13.96 8.20
C ALA A 427 -30.10 -15.06 8.84
N ALA A 428 -30.35 -14.96 10.15
CA ALA A 428 -31.15 -15.94 10.85
C ALA A 428 -32.62 -15.84 10.43
N ASN A 429 -33.24 -16.98 10.13
CA ASN A 429 -34.69 -17.03 10.00
C ASN A 429 -35.34 -16.61 11.32
N ALA A 430 -36.37 -15.78 11.22
CA ALA A 430 -37.07 -15.27 12.38
C ALA A 430 -38.50 -15.81 12.40
N SER A 431 -39.05 -16.01 13.59
CA SER A 431 -40.47 -16.33 13.74
C SER A 431 -41.05 -15.63 14.95
N GLY A 432 -42.32 -15.27 14.85
CA GLY A 432 -43.04 -14.63 15.94
C GLY A 432 -44.54 -14.62 15.68
N PRO A 433 -45.37 -14.50 16.72
CA PRO A 433 -46.81 -14.39 16.55
C PRO A 433 -47.23 -13.19 15.69
N HIS A 434 -48.36 -13.29 15.00
CA HIS A 434 -49.05 -12.12 14.46
C HIS A 434 -49.26 -11.06 15.56
N GLY A 435 -49.10 -9.79 15.22
CA GLY A 435 -49.08 -8.65 16.16
C GLY A 435 -47.73 -8.36 16.81
N THR A 436 -46.69 -9.17 16.55
CA THR A 436 -45.33 -8.97 17.10
C THR A 436 -44.34 -8.46 16.05
N LYS A 437 -43.12 -8.18 16.51
CA LYS A 437 -42.01 -7.77 15.65
C LYS A 437 -40.79 -8.68 15.82
N PRO A 438 -40.79 -9.89 15.24
CA PRO A 438 -39.64 -10.79 15.33
C PRO A 438 -38.37 -10.13 14.81
N ALA A 439 -37.26 -10.36 15.53
CA ALA A 439 -35.96 -9.81 15.16
C ALA A 439 -35.25 -10.73 14.17
N VAL A 440 -34.85 -10.18 13.03
CA VAL A 440 -33.98 -10.83 12.06
C VAL A 440 -32.54 -10.45 12.43
N LYS A 441 -31.77 -11.43 12.88
CA LYS A 441 -30.37 -11.25 13.28
C LYS A 441 -29.45 -11.51 12.09
N ILE A 442 -28.62 -10.52 11.77
CA ILE A 442 -27.61 -10.58 10.71
C ILE A 442 -26.24 -10.67 11.37
N SER A 443 -25.37 -11.52 10.84
CA SER A 443 -23.93 -11.51 11.14
C SER A 443 -23.14 -11.00 9.95
N TYR A 444 -22.07 -10.26 10.22
CA TYR A 444 -21.16 -9.73 9.21
C TYR A 444 -19.70 -9.98 9.58
N GLU A 445 -18.83 -9.88 8.58
CA GLU A 445 -17.37 -9.83 8.77
C GLU A 445 -16.83 -8.48 8.32
N GLY A 446 -15.57 -8.22 8.68
CA GLY A 446 -14.86 -7.02 8.29
C GLY A 446 -15.05 -5.86 9.25
N PHE A 447 -14.57 -4.70 8.80
CA PHE A 447 -14.48 -3.48 9.62
C PHE A 447 -15.17 -2.32 8.90
N PRO A 448 -16.51 -2.34 8.75
CA PRO A 448 -17.24 -1.30 8.05
C PRO A 448 -17.07 0.07 8.73
N GLN A 449 -17.14 1.14 7.94
CA GLN A 449 -17.23 2.49 8.48
C GLN A 449 -18.67 2.81 8.86
N TYR A 450 -18.87 3.23 10.10
CA TYR A 450 -20.19 3.65 10.58
C TYR A 450 -20.51 5.10 10.17
N PRO A 451 -21.79 5.44 9.97
CA PRO A 451 -22.96 4.55 10.06
C PRO A 451 -23.12 3.58 8.86
N ILE A 452 -23.64 2.38 9.13
CA ILE A 452 -24.03 1.41 8.10
C ILE A 452 -25.52 1.60 7.79
N LYS A 453 -25.85 1.86 6.53
CA LYS A 453 -27.23 1.87 6.02
C LYS A 453 -27.60 0.47 5.57
N VAL A 454 -28.73 -0.04 6.06
CA VAL A 454 -29.21 -1.38 5.75
C VAL A 454 -30.57 -1.27 5.09
N HIS A 455 -30.76 -2.02 4.01
CA HIS A 455 -32.00 -2.13 3.27
C HIS A 455 -32.47 -3.59 3.26
N ALA A 456 -33.66 -3.83 3.79
CA ALA A 456 -34.32 -5.13 3.81
C ALA A 456 -35.48 -5.11 2.81
N HIS A 457 -35.29 -5.81 1.69
CA HIS A 457 -36.26 -5.95 0.63
C HIS A 457 -37.13 -7.20 0.82
N VAL A 458 -38.45 -7.05 0.79
CA VAL A 458 -39.37 -8.20 0.91
C VAL A 458 -39.53 -8.88 -0.44
N ALA A 459 -38.58 -9.75 -0.78
CA ALA A 459 -38.52 -10.48 -2.05
C ALA A 459 -39.69 -11.44 -2.28
N SER A 460 -40.34 -11.95 -1.23
CA SER A 460 -41.54 -12.79 -1.35
C SER A 460 -42.62 -12.39 -0.35
N CYS A 461 -43.78 -11.98 -0.89
CA CYS A 461 -44.95 -11.52 -0.15
C CYS A 461 -46.18 -12.38 -0.50
N PRO A 462 -46.45 -13.48 0.24
CA PRO A 462 -47.52 -14.40 -0.12
C PRO A 462 -48.93 -13.83 0.03
N SER A 463 -49.11 -12.77 0.83
CA SER A 463 -50.39 -12.08 0.96
C SER A 463 -50.24 -10.67 1.54
N GLY A 464 -51.14 -9.77 1.13
CA GLY A 464 -51.20 -8.39 1.61
C GLY A 464 -50.20 -7.45 0.91
N THR A 465 -50.00 -6.27 1.49
CA THR A 465 -48.97 -5.31 1.07
C THR A 465 -47.74 -5.51 1.96
N CYS A 466 -46.61 -5.84 1.35
CA CYS A 466 -45.31 -5.86 2.02
C CYS A 466 -44.55 -4.60 1.65
N ASN A 467 -43.88 -4.02 2.65
CA ASN A 467 -43.02 -2.86 2.45
C ASN A 467 -41.61 -3.24 2.84
N ASP A 468 -40.66 -2.69 2.10
CA ASP A 468 -39.25 -2.75 2.45
C ASP A 468 -38.96 -1.94 3.72
N ALA A 469 -37.81 -2.18 4.32
CA ALA A 469 -37.38 -1.46 5.51
C ALA A 469 -35.95 -0.94 5.35
N ASP A 470 -35.76 0.34 5.66
CA ASP A 470 -34.45 0.97 5.77
C ASP A 470 -34.15 1.28 7.24
N PHE A 471 -32.92 1.00 7.66
CA PHE A 471 -32.46 1.36 8.99
C PHE A 471 -30.96 1.64 9.00
N THR A 472 -30.48 2.23 10.08
CA THR A 472 -29.08 2.64 10.23
C THR A 472 -28.49 2.08 11.50
N ILE A 473 -27.32 1.47 11.38
CA ILE A 473 -26.50 1.03 12.50
C ILE A 473 -25.41 2.08 12.69
N ASN A 474 -25.35 2.71 13.87
CA ASN A 474 -24.45 3.84 14.14
C ASN A 474 -23.14 3.43 14.83
N SER A 475 -23.07 2.21 15.37
CA SER A 475 -21.90 1.68 16.07
C SER A 475 -21.90 0.15 16.01
N PRO A 476 -20.74 -0.51 16.16
CA PRO A 476 -20.69 -1.96 16.24
C PRO A 476 -21.47 -2.48 17.45
N GLU A 477 -22.22 -3.57 17.26
CA GLU A 477 -22.76 -4.37 18.35
C GLU A 477 -21.78 -5.52 18.69
N ASN A 478 -21.93 -6.11 19.87
CA ASN A 478 -21.11 -7.25 20.27
C ASN A 478 -21.23 -8.41 19.26
N GLY A 479 -20.09 -8.91 18.80
CA GLY A 479 -20.00 -10.10 17.96
C GLY A 479 -20.22 -9.87 16.46
N ASN A 480 -20.07 -8.64 15.96
CA ASN A 480 -20.28 -8.28 14.54
C ASN A 480 -21.66 -8.73 14.03
N THR A 481 -22.68 -8.38 14.80
CA THR A 481 -24.07 -8.61 14.43
C THR A 481 -24.85 -7.31 14.43
N PHE A 482 -25.98 -7.31 13.73
CA PHE A 482 -27.03 -6.32 13.94
C PHE A 482 -28.38 -6.99 13.75
N SER A 483 -29.44 -6.40 14.32
CA SER A 483 -30.78 -6.93 14.19
C SER A 483 -31.77 -5.87 13.75
N TRP A 484 -32.75 -6.28 12.96
CA TRP A 484 -33.89 -5.44 12.62
C TRP A 484 -35.19 -6.16 12.88
N LYS A 485 -36.28 -5.40 13.01
CA LYS A 485 -37.56 -5.89 13.48
C LYS A 485 -38.57 -5.94 12.33
N PHE A 486 -38.95 -7.13 11.90
CA PHE A 486 -39.97 -7.34 10.87
C PHE A 486 -41.37 -7.22 11.47
N GLY A 487 -42.28 -6.48 10.85
CA GLY A 487 -43.64 -6.27 11.38
C GLY A 487 -44.63 -7.35 10.95
N CYS A 488 -45.05 -8.23 11.86
CA CYS A 488 -46.14 -9.17 11.62
C CYS A 488 -47.51 -8.50 11.84
N ASN A 489 -47.86 -7.50 11.03
CA ASN A 489 -48.97 -6.57 11.28
C ASN A 489 -50.39 -7.12 11.01
N SER A 490 -50.53 -8.43 10.81
CA SER A 490 -51.83 -9.08 10.57
C SER A 490 -52.55 -9.45 11.87
N SER A 491 -53.86 -9.75 11.78
CA SER A 491 -54.63 -10.20 12.94
C SER A 491 -54.11 -11.55 13.47
N ALA A 492 -54.19 -11.73 14.79
CA ALA A 492 -53.79 -12.95 15.48
C ALA A 492 -54.44 -14.23 14.94
N SER A 493 -55.64 -14.10 14.34
CA SER A 493 -56.43 -15.18 13.75
C SER A 493 -55.98 -15.63 12.36
N ARG A 494 -55.11 -14.86 11.66
CA ARG A 494 -54.65 -15.25 10.31
C ARG A 494 -53.79 -16.52 10.35
N PRO A 495 -53.82 -17.34 9.28
CA PRO A 495 -52.89 -18.45 9.12
C PRO A 495 -51.43 -17.99 9.23
N SER A 496 -50.55 -18.92 9.57
CA SER A 496 -49.10 -18.65 9.55
C SER A 496 -48.65 -18.34 8.12
N ILE A 497 -47.87 -17.29 7.95
CA ILE A 497 -47.36 -16.84 6.65
C ILE A 497 -45.85 -16.64 6.76
N THR A 498 -45.11 -17.14 5.76
CA THR A 498 -43.66 -16.98 5.67
C THR A 498 -43.31 -16.00 4.56
N TYR A 499 -42.58 -14.95 4.92
CA TYR A 499 -42.07 -13.93 4.01
C TYR A 499 -40.62 -14.23 3.66
N GLY A 500 -40.23 -14.00 2.40
CA GLY A 500 -38.84 -14.02 1.97
C GLY A 500 -38.26 -12.61 2.03
N VAL A 501 -37.09 -12.44 2.65
CA VAL A 501 -36.45 -11.14 2.80
C VAL A 501 -35.00 -11.19 2.35
N GLU A 502 -34.60 -10.23 1.53
CA GLU A 502 -33.22 -10.00 1.11
C GLU A 502 -32.66 -8.76 1.83
N THR A 503 -31.54 -8.92 2.53
CA THR A 503 -30.88 -7.82 3.25
C THR A 503 -29.62 -7.40 2.53
N THR A 504 -29.47 -6.10 2.28
CA THR A 504 -28.26 -5.46 1.75
C THR A 504 -27.77 -4.40 2.72
N ALA A 505 -26.48 -4.05 2.66
CA ALA A 505 -25.92 -2.98 3.48
C ALA A 505 -24.89 -2.15 2.71
N VAL A 506 -24.76 -0.89 3.12
CA VAL A 506 -23.77 0.07 2.62
C VAL A 506 -23.17 0.80 3.80
N ASP A 507 -21.85 0.74 3.94
CA ASP A 507 -21.16 1.48 5.01
C ASP A 507 -20.98 2.97 4.65
N ALA A 508 -20.49 3.78 5.59
CA ALA A 508 -20.31 5.22 5.38
C ALA A 508 -19.14 5.60 4.47
N ASP A 509 -18.30 4.64 4.08
CA ASP A 509 -17.33 4.81 2.99
C ASP A 509 -17.90 4.39 1.62
N GLY A 510 -19.14 3.92 1.58
CA GLY A 510 -19.84 3.52 0.37
C GLY A 510 -19.63 2.05 0.00
N VAL A 511 -18.99 1.25 0.87
CA VAL A 511 -18.73 -0.17 0.63
C VAL A 511 -20.06 -0.92 0.65
N ARG A 512 -20.42 -1.51 -0.50
CA ARG A 512 -21.67 -2.25 -0.71
C ARG A 512 -21.43 -3.74 -0.56
N VAL A 513 -22.32 -4.42 0.13
CA VAL A 513 -22.27 -5.87 0.31
C VAL A 513 -23.35 -6.57 -0.49
N ALA A 514 -23.07 -7.82 -0.88
CA ALA A 514 -24.05 -8.66 -1.55
C ALA A 514 -25.29 -8.91 -0.68
N ALA A 515 -26.44 -9.07 -1.32
CA ALA A 515 -27.68 -9.40 -0.64
C ALA A 515 -27.60 -10.78 0.02
N ILE A 516 -28.22 -10.92 1.19
CA ILE A 516 -28.41 -12.21 1.86
C ILE A 516 -29.88 -12.49 2.12
N ALA A 517 -30.30 -13.71 1.80
CA ALA A 517 -31.67 -14.14 1.99
C ALA A 517 -31.93 -14.65 3.42
N SER A 518 -33.13 -14.39 3.91
CA SER A 518 -33.70 -14.97 5.12
C SER A 518 -35.21 -15.14 4.96
N THR A 519 -35.82 -15.78 5.94
CA THR A 519 -37.27 -15.89 6.02
C THR A 519 -37.80 -15.39 7.35
N VAL A 520 -39.00 -14.82 7.33
CA VAL A 520 -39.73 -14.44 8.52
C VAL A 520 -41.09 -15.12 8.54
N THR A 521 -41.35 -15.95 9.54
CA THR A 521 -42.65 -16.61 9.72
C THR A 521 -43.49 -15.90 10.77
N CYS A 522 -44.57 -15.26 10.33
CA CYS A 522 -45.59 -14.71 11.21
C CYS A 522 -46.59 -15.82 11.56
N GLN A 523 -46.64 -16.21 12.84
CA GLN A 523 -47.36 -17.38 13.32
C GLN A 523 -48.78 -17.04 13.76
N LYS A 524 -49.74 -17.91 13.41
CA LYS A 524 -51.09 -17.86 13.98
C LYS A 524 -51.03 -17.99 15.51
N VAL A 525 -51.79 -17.16 16.21
CA VAL A 525 -51.99 -17.33 17.66
C VAL A 525 -53.17 -18.28 17.85
N THR A 526 -52.92 -19.48 18.36
CA THR A 526 -53.97 -20.36 18.88
C THR A 526 -54.24 -19.99 20.33
N SER A 527 -55.46 -19.54 20.63
CA SER A 527 -55.96 -19.45 22.00
C SER A 527 -55.91 -20.84 22.64
N MET A 528 -55.20 -20.96 23.77
CA MET A 528 -55.27 -22.15 24.63
C MET A 528 -56.60 -22.18 25.38
#